data_AF-A0A849G5Y7-F1
#
_entry.id   AF-A0A849G5Y7-F1
#
_cell.length_a   1.000
_cell.length_b   1.000
_cell.length_c   1.000
_cell.angle_alpha   90.00
_cell.angle_beta   90.00
_cell.angle_gamma   90.00
#
_symmetry.space_group_name_H-M   'P 1'
#
loop_
_entity.id
_entity.type
_entity.pdbx_description
1 polymer ?
#
loop_
_entity_poly.entity_id
_entity_poly.type
_entity_poly.pdbx_seq_one_letter_code
_entity_poly.pdbx_strand_id
1 'polypeptide(L)' 'MAGWLSTHVLDTARGCPAAGLKLDLYRIALDAREHLHEAETNADGRTDKPILPEAEFRAGVYELVFHAGPY' A
#
# COMPACT_ATOMS: atom_id res chain seq x y z
N MET A 1 18.45 5.28 11.82
CA MET A 1 17.06 5.76 11.83
C MET A 1 16.26 4.70 11.11
N ALA A 2 15.34 4.04 11.79
CA ALA A 2 14.49 3.05 11.14
C ALA A 2 13.32 3.77 10.46
N GLY A 3 12.83 3.22 9.34
CA GLY A 3 11.81 3.84 8.50
C GLY A 3 10.53 3.01 8.47
N TRP A 4 9.50 3.52 7.80
CA TRP A 4 8.24 2.83 7.53
C TRP A 4 7.84 3.04 6.07
N LEU A 5 6.93 2.22 5.55
CA LEU A 5 6.36 2.38 4.21
C LEU A 5 4.97 3.02 4.30
N SER A 6 4.72 4.02 3.45
CA SER A 6 3.40 4.63 3.26
C SER A 6 3.11 4.80 1.78
N THR A 7 1.83 4.99 1.44
CA THR A 7 1.37 5.22 0.07
C THR A 7 0.34 6.35 0.03
N HIS A 8 0.20 6.99 -1.13
CA HIS A 8 -0.81 8.00 -1.43
C HIS A 8 -1.24 7.82 -2.88
N VAL A 9 -2.55 7.71 -3.11
CA VAL A 9 -3.14 7.40 -4.41
C VAL A 9 -4.02 8.56 -4.86
N LEU A 10 -3.77 9.05 -6.07
CA LEU A 10 -4.55 10.13 -6.70
C LEU A 10 -5.32 9.57 -7.90
N ASP A 11 -6.63 9.80 -7.95
CA ASP A 11 -7.45 9.60 -9.15
C ASP A 11 -7.25 10.82 -10.07
N THR A 12 -6.48 10.61 -11.14
CA THR A 12 -6.18 11.66 -12.13
C THR A 12 -7.31 11.90 -13.12
N ALA A 13 -8.27 10.99 -13.26
CA ALA A 13 -9.46 11.19 -14.09
C ALA A 13 -10.45 12.17 -13.42
N ARG A 14 -10.52 12.15 -12.08
CA ARG A 14 -11.36 13.05 -11.28
C ARG A 14 -10.59 14.22 -10.65
N GLY A 15 -9.27 14.15 -10.63
CA GLY A 15 -8.41 15.18 -10.04
C GLY A 15 -8.50 15.25 -8.50
N CYS A 16 -8.72 14.11 -7.84
CA CYS A 16 -8.90 14.04 -6.38
C CYS A 16 -8.23 12.80 -5.78
N PRO A 17 -8.02 12.73 -4.45
CA PRO A 17 -7.51 11.53 -3.80
C PRO A 17 -8.43 10.33 -4.03
N ALA A 18 -7.84 9.17 -4.30
CA ALA A 18 -8.60 7.95 -4.56
C ALA A 18 -9.03 7.32 -3.22
N ALA A 19 -10.15 7.76 -2.65
CA ALA A 19 -10.67 7.27 -1.38
C ALA A 19 -11.52 5.99 -1.54
N GLY A 20 -11.30 4.97 -0.71
CA GLY A 20 -11.98 3.68 -0.80
C GLY A 20 -11.30 2.67 -1.74
N LEU A 21 -10.10 2.97 -2.22
CA LEU A 21 -9.33 2.09 -3.09
C LEU A 21 -8.62 1.02 -2.25
N LYS A 22 -8.97 -0.25 -2.50
CA LYS A 22 -8.31 -1.39 -1.88
C LYS A 22 -6.91 -1.59 -2.42
N LEU A 23 -6.00 -2.00 -1.55
CA LEU A 23 -4.66 -2.40 -1.93
C LEU A 23 -4.08 -3.46 -1.01
N ASP A 24 -3.17 -4.25 -1.57
CA ASP A 24 -2.44 -5.30 -0.87
C ASP A 24 -0.94 -5.05 -0.93
N LEU A 25 -0.26 -5.34 0.17
CA LEU A 25 1.20 -5.34 0.27
C LEU A 25 1.70 -6.77 0.37
N TYR A 26 2.68 -7.08 -0.47
CA TYR A 26 3.38 -8.35 -0.44
C TYR A 26 4.89 -8.14 -0.28
N ARG A 27 5.54 -9.10 0.37
CA ARG A 27 6.98 -9.28 0.30
C ARG A 27 7.31 -10.34 -0.74
N ILE A 28 8.29 -10.04 -1.58
CA ILE A 28 8.78 -10.97 -2.61
C ILE A 28 10.05 -11.62 -2.08
N ALA A 29 10.04 -12.96 -1.99
CA ALA A 29 11.18 -13.74 -1.54
C ALA A 29 11.41 -14.92 -2.47
N LEU A 30 12.58 -14.94 -3.13
CA LEU A 30 12.94 -15.94 -4.15
C LEU A 30 11.80 -16.09 -5.18
N ASP A 31 11.07 -17.20 -5.14
CA ASP A 31 9.99 -17.54 -6.07
C ASP A 31 8.60 -17.47 -5.41
N ALA A 32 8.48 -16.83 -4.25
CA ALA A 32 7.24 -16.74 -3.48
C ALA A 32 6.82 -15.29 -3.19
N ARG A 33 5.51 -15.11 -3.10
CA ARG A 33 4.85 -13.86 -2.76
C ARG A 33 4.15 -14.03 -1.42
N GLU A 34 4.68 -13.42 -0.37
CA GLU A 34 4.13 -13.44 0.99
C GLU A 34 3.20 -12.24 1.17
N HIS A 35 1.91 -12.46 1.44
CA HIS A 35 0.98 -11.38 1.77
C HIS A 35 1.29 -10.86 3.16
N LEU A 36 1.44 -9.54 3.29
CA LEU A 36 1.74 -8.90 4.56
C LEU A 36 0.54 -8.14 5.11
N HIS A 37 -0.04 -7.25 4.30
CA HIS A 37 -1.09 -6.32 4.75
C HIS A 37 -2.12 -6.09 3.63
N GLU A 38 -3.38 -5.98 4.02
CA GLU A 38 -4.47 -5.42 3.19
C GLU A 38 -4.85 -4.06 3.78
N ALA A 39 -5.13 -3.08 2.93
CA ALA A 39 -5.60 -1.76 3.35
C ALA A 39 -6.59 -1.16 2.35
N GLU A 40 -7.34 -0.17 2.82
CA GLU A 40 -8.20 0.69 2.01
C GLU A 40 -7.77 2.14 2.23
N THR A 41 -7.75 2.93 1.17
CA THR A 41 -7.40 4.35 1.27
C THR A 41 -8.52 5.17 1.91
N ASN A 42 -8.16 6.11 2.77
CA ASN A 42 -9.04 7.08 3.41
C ASN A 42 -9.39 8.25 2.47
N ALA A 43 -10.11 9.25 2.99
CA ALA A 43 -10.54 10.42 2.22
C ALA A 43 -9.39 11.26 1.62
N ASP A 44 -8.16 11.13 2.12
CA ASP A 44 -6.95 11.76 1.57
C ASP A 44 -6.17 10.80 0.65
N GLY A 45 -6.76 9.69 0.21
CA GLY A 45 -6.11 8.72 -0.70
C GLY A 45 -4.93 7.97 -0.06
N ARG A 46 -4.81 7.99 1.27
CA ARG A 46 -3.73 7.37 2.06
C ARG A 46 -4.27 6.25 2.93
N THR A 47 -3.41 5.46 3.55
CA THR A 47 -3.82 4.55 4.63
C THR A 47 -3.76 5.29 5.99
N ASP A 48 -4.68 5.00 6.92
CA ASP A 48 -4.70 5.66 8.25
C ASP A 48 -3.46 5.38 9.11
N LYS A 49 -2.77 4.28 8.80
CA LYS A 49 -1.49 3.87 9.39
C LYS A 49 -0.50 3.56 8.28
N PRO A 50 0.82 3.59 8.55
CA PRO A 50 1.80 3.06 7.60
C PRO A 50 1.42 1.66 7.16
N ILE A 51 1.48 1.38 5.86
CA ILE A 51 1.16 0.04 5.33
C ILE A 51 2.23 -0.99 5.71
N LEU A 52 3.44 -0.54 6.04
CA LEU A 52 4.45 -1.37 6.70
C LEU A 52 5.08 -0.57 7.83
N PRO A 53 4.72 -0.84 9.11
CA PRO A 53 5.28 -0.12 10.25
C PRO A 53 6.75 -0.46 10.46
N GLU A 54 7.45 0.41 11.19
CA GLU A 54 8.90 0.31 11.45
C GLU A 54 9.34 -1.05 11.99
N ALA A 55 8.57 -1.64 12.92
CA ALA A 55 8.89 -2.92 13.53
C ALA A 55 8.89 -4.11 12.55
N GLU A 56 8.19 -3.98 11.43
CA GLU A 56 8.03 -5.02 10.41
C GLU A 56 8.85 -4.73 9.14
N PHE A 57 9.35 -3.50 9.00
CA PHE A 57 10.06 -3.09 7.80
C PHE A 57 11.50 -3.60 7.81
N ARG A 58 11.82 -4.43 6.80
CA ARG A 58 13.13 -5.03 6.59
C ARG A 58 13.59 -4.76 5.17
N ALA A 59 14.89 -4.76 4.93
CA ALA A 59 15.42 -4.66 3.57
C ALA A 59 14.96 -5.87 2.75
N GLY A 60 14.50 -5.64 1.52
CA GLY A 60 13.97 -6.67 0.65
C GLY A 60 13.16 -6.08 -0.50
N VAL A 61 12.52 -6.94 -1.27
CA VAL A 61 11.65 -6.55 -2.38
C VAL A 61 10.19 -6.65 -1.92
N TYR A 62 9.41 -5.63 -2.26
CA TYR A 62 8.01 -5.52 -1.91
C TYR A 62 7.19 -5.18 -3.14
N GLU A 63 5.93 -5.57 -3.13
CA GLU A 63 4.97 -5.28 -4.19
C GLU A 63 3.69 -4.72 -3.58
N LEU A 64 3.24 -3.57 -4.10
CA LEU A 64 1.93 -2.99 -3.80
C LEU A 64 1.01 -3.24 -4.99
N VAL A 65 -0.12 -3.89 -4.73
CA VAL A 65 -1.17 -4.10 -5.74
C VAL A 65 -2.37 -3.23 -5.41
N PHE A 66 -2.71 -2.35 -6.33
CA PHE A 66 -3.86 -1.45 -6.23
C PHE A 66 -5.02 -2.02 -7.04
N HIS A 67 -6.17 -2.23 -6.40
CA HIS A 67 -7.37 -2.76 -7.05
C HIS A 67 -8.12 -1.63 -7.76
N ALA A 68 -7.50 -1.04 -8.79
CA ALA A 68 -8.03 0.12 -9.49
C ALA A 68 -9.26 -0.17 -10.38
N GLY A 69 -9.45 -1.41 -10.83
CA GLY A 69 -10.60 -1.79 -11.65
C GLY A 69 -11.94 -1.80 -10.90
N PRO A 70 -11.99 -2.40 -9.69
CA PRO A 70 -13.19 -2.36 -8.83
C PRO A 70 -13.49 -1.02 -8.13
N TYR A 71 -12.54 -0.08 -8.10
CA TYR A 71 -12.64 1.25 -7.50
C TYR A 71 -13.44 2.23 -8.39
#